data_AF-A0A2S9AII2-F1
#
_entry.id   AF-A0A2S9AII2-F1
#
_cell.length_a   1.000
_cell.length_b   1.000
_cell.length_c   1.000
_cell.angle_alpha   90.00
_cell.angle_beta   90.00
_cell.angle_gamma   90.00
#
_symmetry.space_group_name_H-M   'P 1'
#
loop_
_entity.id
_entity.type
_entity.pdbx_description
1 polymer ?
#
loop_
_entity_poly.entity_id
_entity_poly.type
_entity_poly.pdbx_seq_one_letter_code
_entity_poly.pdbx_strand_id
1 'polypeptide(L)'
;MLICERCYRSLRRHLEDAADIVGHLRSIADPTKAAVFDRIRVQSSSIEIPAPVAADLIDASNDITTTLNMWANHVAGEDRPGAGLPAGAMADAAHDVVQLAVDVILEDLDRLANDSHQVYSLCEGVMVVHKDAPDVWTVADAAVRWPLEDSPRWAQAACPVCDLMAVRIQPGRNGRPSRYRCTTEDCDWEANSKDDGGLWASVFAEPAPAEVRPHDPRWLTLADAARLVERTTGTVRNWVTQNLLAPQMGRYWQDDVLAVAAQKRGEAA
;
A
#
# COMPACT_ATOMS: atom_id res chain seq x y z
N MET A 1 17.09 35.41 -5.97
CA MET A 1 16.20 34.28 -5.71
C MET A 1 14.76 34.75 -5.84
N LEU A 2 14.02 34.21 -6.81
CA LEU A 2 12.68 34.71 -7.17
C LEU A 2 11.54 34.01 -6.42
N ILE A 3 11.87 32.97 -5.64
CA ILE A 3 10.94 32.29 -4.73
C ILE A 3 11.34 32.53 -3.28
N CYS A 4 10.38 32.47 -2.36
CA CYS A 4 10.70 32.58 -0.94
C CYS A 4 11.42 31.31 -0.44
N GLU A 5 12.19 31.43 0.65
CA GLU A 5 12.97 30.32 1.21
C GLU A 5 12.09 29.11 1.58
N ARG A 6 10.86 29.37 2.06
CA ARG A 6 9.90 28.30 2.34
C ARG A 6 9.50 27.52 1.09
N CYS A 7 9.19 28.21 -0.01
CA CYS A 7 8.83 27.58 -1.28
C CYS A 7 10.02 26.83 -1.87
N TYR A 8 11.23 27.41 -1.81
CA TYR A 8 12.46 26.73 -2.25
C TYR A 8 12.68 25.41 -1.51
N ARG A 9 12.61 25.44 -0.17
CA ARG A 9 12.76 24.24 0.65
C ARG A 9 11.65 23.21 0.40
N SER A 10 10.43 23.67 0.13
CA SER A 10 9.30 22.80 -0.20
C SER A 10 9.50 22.12 -1.55
N LEU A 11 9.89 22.86 -2.58
CA LEU A 11 10.18 22.35 -3.92
C LEU A 11 11.29 21.29 -3.85
N ARG A 12 12.41 21.66 -3.24
CA ARG A 12 13.56 20.76 -3.06
C ARG A 12 13.14 19.46 -2.38
N ARG A 13 12.35 19.54 -1.32
CA ARG A 13 11.86 18.36 -0.59
C ARG A 13 10.99 17.46 -1.47
N HIS A 14 10.07 18.02 -2.26
CA HIS A 14 9.25 17.20 -3.17
C HIS A 14 10.11 16.53 -4.24
N LEU A 15 11.12 17.24 -4.77
CA LEU A 15 12.09 16.65 -5.71
C LEU A 15 12.86 15.49 -5.06
N GLU A 16 13.40 15.69 -3.85
CA GLU A 16 14.11 14.65 -3.09
C GLU A 16 13.21 13.43 -2.79
N ASP A 17 11.93 13.63 -2.51
CA ASP A 17 10.98 12.56 -2.21
C ASP A 17 10.43 11.87 -3.50
N ALA A 18 10.67 12.42 -4.71
CA ALA A 18 9.98 11.99 -5.94
C ALA A 18 10.34 10.56 -6.39
N ALA A 19 11.62 10.17 -6.28
CA ALA A 19 12.06 8.83 -6.67
C ALA A 19 11.43 7.75 -5.77
N ASP A 20 11.40 8.01 -4.46
CA ASP A 20 10.73 7.15 -3.49
C ASP A 20 9.23 7.04 -3.79
N ILE A 21 8.55 8.15 -4.11
CA ILE A 21 7.11 8.15 -4.47
C ILE A 21 6.89 7.23 -5.67
N VAL A 22 7.65 7.40 -6.75
CA VAL A 22 7.47 6.59 -7.97
C VAL A 22 7.79 5.12 -7.72
N GLY A 23 8.85 4.81 -6.98
CA GLY A 23 9.17 3.46 -6.54
C GLY A 23 8.05 2.84 -5.70
N HIS A 24 7.45 3.62 -4.79
CA HIS A 24 6.32 3.19 -3.97
C HIS A 24 5.07 2.91 -4.81
N LEU A 25 4.69 3.80 -5.73
CA LEU A 25 3.57 3.61 -6.64
C LEU A 25 3.73 2.32 -7.46
N ARG A 26 4.95 2.07 -7.97
CA ARG A 26 5.26 0.85 -8.72
C ARG A 26 5.27 -0.40 -7.85
N SER A 27 5.67 -0.27 -6.59
CA SER A 27 5.57 -1.35 -5.61
C SER A 27 4.11 -1.69 -5.27
N ILE A 28 3.21 -0.71 -5.14
CA ILE A 28 1.78 -0.97 -4.94
C ILE A 28 1.18 -1.62 -6.19
N ALA A 29 1.59 -1.14 -7.36
CA ALA A 29 1.15 -1.64 -8.65
C ALA A 29 1.72 -3.02 -9.03
N ASP A 30 2.64 -3.58 -8.23
CA ASP A 30 3.30 -4.84 -8.54
C ASP A 30 2.32 -6.03 -8.42
N PRO A 31 1.95 -6.67 -9.55
CA PRO A 31 1.01 -7.79 -9.54
C PRO A 31 1.57 -9.02 -8.82
N THR A 32 2.88 -9.10 -8.60
CA THR A 32 3.53 -10.20 -7.88
C THR A 32 3.54 -9.99 -6.36
N LYS A 33 3.44 -8.74 -5.89
CA LYS A 33 3.23 -8.39 -4.47
C LYS A 33 1.78 -8.50 -4.02
N ALA A 34 0.83 -8.53 -4.96
CA ALA A 34 -0.52 -9.01 -4.71
C ALA A 34 -0.50 -10.53 -4.43
N ALA A 35 0.21 -10.92 -3.38
CA ALA A 35 0.16 -12.26 -2.84
C ALA A 35 -1.30 -12.60 -2.59
N VAL A 36 -1.68 -13.73 -3.16
CA VAL A 36 -2.98 -14.37 -3.18
C VAL A 36 -3.43 -14.66 -1.74
N PHE A 37 -3.94 -13.65 -1.04
CA PHE A 37 -4.46 -13.82 0.32
C PHE A 37 -5.96 -14.09 0.36
N ASP A 38 -6.63 -14.17 -0.80
CA ASP A 38 -8.09 -14.37 -0.80
C ASP A 38 -8.65 -15.29 -1.91
N ARG A 39 -7.87 -16.25 -2.43
CA ARG A 39 -8.45 -17.25 -3.35
C ARG A 39 -8.31 -18.67 -2.85
N ILE A 40 -9.43 -19.16 -2.32
CA ILE A 40 -9.82 -20.55 -2.31
C ILE A 40 -9.46 -21.16 -3.67
N ARG A 41 -8.48 -22.06 -3.66
CA ARG A 41 -7.93 -22.76 -4.82
C ARG A 41 -8.99 -23.68 -5.41
N VAL A 42 -9.86 -23.17 -6.29
CA VAL A 42 -10.69 -24.00 -7.16
C VAL A 42 -9.84 -24.36 -8.37
N GLN A 43 -9.48 -25.64 -8.50
CA GLN A 43 -8.83 -26.18 -9.69
C GLN A 43 -9.76 -26.00 -10.90
N SER A 44 -9.61 -24.88 -11.60
CA SER A 44 -10.02 -24.76 -13.00
C SER A 44 -8.79 -24.26 -13.76
N SER A 45 -8.51 -24.87 -14.90
CA SER A 45 -7.39 -24.57 -15.79
C SER A 45 -7.55 -23.22 -16.51
N SER A 46 -8.00 -22.19 -15.80
CA SER A 46 -8.04 -20.81 -16.28
C SER A 46 -6.70 -20.16 -15.95
N ILE A 47 -6.06 -19.57 -16.95
CA ILE A 47 -4.91 -18.68 -16.77
C ILE A 47 -5.33 -17.63 -15.75
N GLU A 48 -4.74 -17.64 -14.55
CA GLU A 48 -4.97 -16.60 -13.53
C GLU A 48 -4.32 -15.32 -14.03
N ILE A 49 -5.12 -14.48 -14.69
CA ILE A 49 -4.72 -13.13 -15.05
C ILE A 49 -4.56 -12.36 -13.72
N PRO A 50 -3.43 -11.66 -13.48
CA PRO A 50 -3.25 -10.84 -12.29
C PRO A 50 -4.41 -9.86 -12.11
N ALA A 51 -4.73 -9.52 -10.86
CA ALA A 51 -5.75 -8.52 -10.59
C ALA A 51 -5.41 -7.21 -11.33
N PRO A 52 -6.40 -6.55 -11.95
CA PRO A 52 -6.15 -5.30 -12.67
C PRO A 52 -5.58 -4.26 -11.69
N VAL A 53 -4.43 -3.70 -12.05
CA VAL A 53 -3.80 -2.60 -11.31
C VAL A 53 -4.65 -1.34 -11.50
N ALA A 54 -4.78 -0.52 -10.46
CA ALA A 54 -5.45 0.77 -10.58
C ALA A 54 -4.71 1.66 -11.60
N ALA A 55 -5.42 2.11 -12.63
CA ALA A 55 -4.85 2.93 -13.72
C ALA A 55 -4.10 4.15 -13.17
N ASP A 56 -4.69 4.83 -12.18
CA ASP A 56 -4.13 6.01 -11.53
C ASP A 56 -2.70 5.80 -10.99
N LEU A 57 -2.33 4.60 -10.51
CA LEU A 57 -0.96 4.32 -10.04
C LEU A 57 0.04 4.31 -11.19
N ILE A 58 -0.36 3.74 -12.32
CA ILE A 58 0.47 3.64 -13.52
C ILE A 58 0.61 5.02 -14.16
N ASP A 59 -0.50 5.72 -14.32
CA ASP A 59 -0.54 7.07 -14.89
C ASP A 59 0.28 8.03 -14.02
N ALA A 60 0.07 8.04 -12.70
CA ALA A 60 0.84 8.89 -11.79
C ALA A 60 2.35 8.61 -11.85
N SER A 61 2.75 7.34 -11.81
CA SER A 61 4.16 6.98 -11.90
C SER A 61 4.78 7.43 -13.24
N ASN A 62 4.03 7.32 -14.34
CA ASN A 62 4.53 7.66 -15.66
C ASN A 62 4.61 9.18 -15.88
N ASP A 63 3.57 9.93 -15.50
CA ASP A 63 3.50 11.39 -15.66
C ASP A 63 4.58 12.10 -14.85
N ILE A 64 4.80 11.67 -13.61
CA ILE A 64 5.87 12.20 -12.76
C ILE A 64 7.24 11.94 -13.42
N THR A 65 7.50 10.70 -13.86
CA THR A 65 8.77 10.36 -14.53
C THR A 65 8.95 11.16 -15.82
N THR A 66 7.92 11.24 -16.67
CA THR A 66 7.95 12.01 -17.91
C THR A 66 8.25 13.49 -17.64
N THR A 67 7.58 14.09 -16.65
CA THR A 67 7.78 15.49 -16.27
C THR A 67 9.20 15.74 -15.77
N LEU A 68 9.72 14.89 -14.88
CA LEU A 68 11.07 15.04 -14.33
C LEU A 68 12.14 14.79 -15.39
N ASN A 69 11.98 13.80 -16.28
CA ASN A 69 12.90 13.59 -17.39
C ASN A 69 12.89 14.75 -18.39
N MET A 70 11.73 15.36 -18.65
CA MET A 70 11.65 16.57 -19.48
C MET A 70 12.47 17.71 -18.86
N TRP A 71 12.36 17.92 -17.55
CA TRP A 71 13.14 18.93 -16.83
C TRP A 71 14.64 18.61 -16.80
N ALA A 72 15.02 17.36 -16.56
CA ALA A 72 16.42 16.93 -16.58
C ALA A 72 17.05 17.16 -17.97
N ASN A 73 16.34 16.80 -19.05
CA ASN A 73 16.78 17.08 -20.42
C ASN A 73 16.93 18.58 -20.65
N HIS A 74 15.94 19.38 -20.24
CA HIS A 74 15.99 20.83 -20.36
C HIS A 74 17.19 21.44 -19.64
N VAL A 75 17.47 21.01 -18.41
CA VAL A 75 18.63 21.43 -17.60
C VAL A 75 19.95 21.03 -18.26
N ALA A 76 20.02 19.81 -18.80
CA ALA A 76 21.19 19.32 -19.53
C ALA A 76 21.39 20.00 -20.91
N GLY A 77 20.48 20.87 -21.34
CA GLY A 77 20.51 21.51 -22.66
C GLY A 77 20.14 20.58 -23.80
N GLU A 78 19.48 19.46 -23.51
CA GLU A 78 18.97 18.53 -24.51
C GLU A 78 17.55 18.88 -24.93
N ASP A 79 17.32 18.98 -26.24
CA ASP A 79 15.99 19.16 -26.82
C ASP A 79 15.34 17.79 -27.11
N ARG A 80 15.00 17.08 -26.03
CA ARG A 80 14.37 15.76 -26.08
C ARG A 80 13.12 15.73 -25.20
N PRO A 81 12.01 15.14 -25.68
CA PRO A 81 10.84 14.95 -24.85
C PRO A 81 11.19 14.08 -23.63
N GLY A 82 10.52 14.32 -22.51
CA GLY A 82 10.68 13.49 -21.33
C GLY A 82 10.27 12.05 -21.62
N ALA A 83 11.18 11.11 -21.43
CA ALA A 83 10.85 9.69 -21.52
C ALA A 83 10.02 9.29 -20.29
N GLY A 84 8.95 8.52 -20.51
CA GLY A 84 8.23 7.86 -19.42
C GLY A 84 8.98 6.64 -18.89
N LEU A 85 8.30 5.88 -18.04
CA LEU A 85 8.87 4.63 -17.53
C LEU A 85 8.86 3.54 -18.61
N PRO A 86 9.93 2.71 -18.72
CA PRO A 86 9.91 1.54 -19.57
C PRO A 86 8.74 0.59 -19.23
N ALA A 87 8.18 -0.05 -20.26
CA ALA A 87 7.13 -1.05 -20.04
C ALA A 87 7.64 -2.18 -19.13
N GLY A 88 6.90 -2.45 -18.05
CA GLY A 88 7.29 -3.47 -17.07
C GLY A 88 8.41 -3.05 -16.11
N ALA A 89 8.77 -1.76 -16.04
CA ALA A 89 9.71 -1.27 -15.04
C ALA A 89 9.22 -1.60 -13.62
N MET A 90 10.08 -2.28 -12.86
CA MET A 90 9.85 -2.63 -11.45
C MET A 90 10.19 -1.44 -10.55
N ALA A 91 9.83 -1.54 -9.27
CA ALA A 91 9.95 -0.44 -8.32
C ALA A 91 11.36 0.14 -8.19
N ASP A 92 12.39 -0.72 -8.18
CA ASP A 92 13.80 -0.33 -8.13
C ASP A 92 14.25 0.40 -9.39
N ALA A 93 13.98 -0.17 -10.57
CA ALA A 93 14.30 0.46 -11.84
C ALA A 93 13.58 1.80 -12.04
N ALA A 94 12.32 1.89 -11.60
CA ALA A 94 11.55 3.13 -11.68
C ALA A 94 12.10 4.21 -10.73
N HIS A 95 12.48 3.82 -9.51
CA HIS A 95 13.18 4.69 -8.58
C HIS A 95 14.47 5.23 -9.19
N ASP A 96 15.34 4.36 -9.72
CA ASP A 96 16.64 4.77 -10.27
C ASP A 96 16.52 5.73 -11.45
N VAL A 97 15.56 5.50 -12.35
CA VAL A 97 15.27 6.40 -13.47
C VAL A 97 14.89 7.80 -12.97
N VAL A 98 14.03 7.87 -11.96
CA VAL A 98 13.59 9.16 -11.41
C VAL A 98 14.70 9.83 -10.60
N GLN A 99 15.47 9.07 -9.84
CA GLN A 99 16.58 9.59 -9.04
C GLN A 99 17.61 10.29 -9.95
N LEU A 100 17.97 9.68 -11.08
CA LEU A 100 18.88 10.29 -12.05
C LEU A 100 18.37 11.64 -12.57
N ALA A 101 17.08 11.74 -12.87
CA ALA A 101 16.47 12.99 -13.32
C ALA A 101 16.45 14.06 -12.22
N VAL A 102 16.08 13.65 -10.99
CA VAL A 102 16.04 14.52 -9.81
C VAL A 102 17.42 15.08 -9.49
N ASP A 103 18.47 14.25 -9.53
CA ASP A 103 19.84 14.68 -9.23
C ASP A 103 20.28 15.81 -10.17
N VAL A 104 20.03 15.66 -11.48
CA VAL A 104 20.30 16.70 -12.49
C VAL A 104 19.55 18.01 -12.18
N ILE A 105 18.27 17.91 -11.83
CA ILE A 105 17.45 19.10 -11.49
C ILE A 105 17.95 19.76 -10.20
N LEU A 106 18.30 18.97 -9.19
CA LEU A 106 18.76 19.46 -7.88
C LEU A 106 20.13 20.14 -7.96
N GLU A 107 21.03 19.65 -8.83
CA GLU A 107 22.33 20.28 -9.09
C GLU A 107 22.19 21.70 -9.65
N ASP A 108 21.16 21.96 -10.45
CA ASP A 108 20.94 23.25 -11.11
C ASP A 108 19.77 24.06 -10.53
N LEU A 109 19.20 23.59 -9.41
CA LEU A 109 18.00 24.17 -8.79
C LEU A 109 18.18 25.64 -8.44
N ASP A 110 19.38 26.05 -8.02
CA ASP A 110 19.67 27.45 -7.70
C ASP A 110 19.60 28.36 -8.94
N ARG A 111 20.03 27.87 -10.11
CA ARG A 111 19.89 28.60 -11.36
C ARG A 111 18.42 28.69 -11.76
N LEU A 112 17.69 27.57 -11.70
CA LEU A 112 16.26 27.51 -12.01
C LEU A 112 15.46 28.47 -11.10
N ALA A 113 15.75 28.50 -9.80
CA ALA A 113 15.09 29.37 -8.82
C ALA A 113 15.37 30.88 -9.01
N ASN A 114 16.33 31.23 -9.85
CA ASN A 114 16.65 32.61 -10.23
C ASN A 114 16.06 33.03 -11.58
N ASP A 115 15.32 32.15 -12.27
CA ASP A 115 14.53 32.46 -13.46
C ASP A 115 13.03 32.27 -13.14
N SER A 116 12.23 33.35 -13.26
CA SER A 116 10.82 33.34 -12.86
C SER A 116 9.98 32.38 -13.71
N HIS A 117 10.30 32.25 -15.00
CA HIS A 117 9.53 31.40 -15.89
C HIS A 117 9.85 29.92 -15.64
N GLN A 118 11.14 29.62 -15.47
CA GLN A 118 11.58 28.25 -15.21
C GLN A 118 11.07 27.76 -13.86
N VAL A 119 11.24 28.54 -12.78
CA VAL A 119 10.81 28.11 -11.45
C VAL A 119 9.29 27.94 -11.35
N TYR A 120 8.51 28.80 -12.02
CA TYR A 120 7.05 28.68 -12.02
C TYR A 120 6.61 27.39 -12.72
N SER A 121 7.14 27.15 -13.92
CA SER A 121 6.83 25.95 -14.70
C SER A 121 7.26 24.66 -13.98
N LEU A 122 8.39 24.67 -13.27
CA LEU A 122 8.83 23.53 -12.47
C LEU A 122 7.90 23.32 -11.27
N CYS A 123 7.47 24.39 -10.60
CA CYS A 123 6.50 24.31 -9.51
C CYS A 123 5.17 23.72 -9.98
N GLU A 124 4.71 24.01 -11.21
CA GLU A 124 3.48 23.42 -11.74
C GLU A 124 3.54 21.89 -11.85
N GLY A 125 4.68 21.33 -12.28
CA GLY A 125 4.85 19.88 -12.39
C GLY A 125 5.16 19.15 -11.07
N VAL A 126 5.62 19.87 -10.04
CA VAL A 126 6.11 19.26 -8.80
C VAL A 126 5.25 19.56 -7.58
N MET A 127 4.78 20.80 -7.43
CA MET A 127 4.19 21.29 -6.18
C MET A 127 2.68 21.52 -6.22
N VAL A 128 2.06 21.55 -7.40
CA VAL A 128 0.62 21.82 -7.52
C VAL A 128 -0.17 20.60 -7.08
N VAL A 129 -1.14 20.81 -6.18
CA VAL A 129 -2.10 19.78 -5.77
C VAL A 129 -3.45 20.10 -6.40
N HIS A 130 -3.94 19.19 -7.22
CA HIS A 130 -5.24 19.23 -7.86
C HIS A 130 -6.32 18.72 -6.90
N LYS A 131 -7.52 19.28 -7.00
CA LYS A 131 -8.65 18.90 -6.13
C LYS A 131 -9.35 17.61 -6.56
N ASP A 132 -9.38 17.39 -7.87
CA ASP A 132 -10.00 16.24 -8.52
C ASP A 132 -8.90 15.38 -9.19
N ALA A 133 -9.30 14.27 -9.83
CA ALA A 133 -8.36 13.45 -10.60
C ALA A 133 -7.69 14.32 -11.68
N PRO A 134 -6.36 14.51 -11.64
CA PRO A 134 -5.68 15.38 -12.58
C PRO A 134 -5.54 14.70 -13.95
N ASP A 135 -5.51 15.51 -15.01
CA ASP A 135 -5.15 15.03 -16.36
C ASP A 135 -3.67 14.64 -16.45
N VAL A 136 -2.81 15.27 -15.62
CA VAL A 136 -1.38 14.97 -15.48
C VAL A 136 -1.01 15.03 -14.00
N TRP A 137 -0.46 13.94 -13.47
CA TRP A 137 -0.09 13.86 -12.07
C TRP A 137 1.19 14.65 -11.75
N THR A 138 1.14 15.44 -10.66
CA THR A 138 2.34 16.03 -10.08
C THR A 138 2.91 15.17 -8.95
N VAL A 139 4.14 15.48 -8.53
CA VAL A 139 4.75 14.86 -7.35
C VAL A 139 3.91 15.13 -6.09
N ALA A 140 3.38 16.34 -5.93
CA ALA A 140 2.57 16.71 -4.78
C ALA A 140 1.20 16.00 -4.78
N ASP A 141 0.56 15.82 -5.93
CA ASP A 141 -0.68 15.03 -6.05
C ASP A 141 -0.46 13.60 -5.55
N ALA A 142 0.60 12.96 -6.05
CA ALA A 142 0.93 11.60 -5.66
C ALA A 142 1.32 11.51 -4.17
N ALA A 143 2.07 12.47 -3.64
CA ALA A 143 2.45 12.50 -2.23
C ALA A 143 1.25 12.63 -1.27
N VAL A 144 0.20 13.35 -1.69
CA VAL A 144 -1.04 13.48 -0.91
C VAL A 144 -1.87 12.20 -0.98
N ARG A 145 -1.97 11.60 -2.18
CA ARG A 145 -2.83 10.44 -2.41
C ARG A 145 -2.22 9.12 -1.95
N TRP A 146 -0.91 8.97 -2.11
CA TRP A 146 -0.12 7.79 -1.72
C TRP A 146 1.11 8.24 -0.92
N PRO A 147 0.91 8.68 0.33
CA PRO A 147 2.01 9.15 1.16
C PRO A 147 3.01 8.02 1.42
N LEU A 148 4.30 8.33 1.27
CA LEU A 148 5.41 7.42 1.59
C LEU A 148 5.48 7.02 3.07
N GLU A 149 4.91 7.87 3.91
CA GLU A 149 4.88 7.71 5.36
C GLU A 149 3.49 7.27 5.80
N ASP A 150 3.43 6.45 6.84
CA ASP A 150 2.18 6.28 7.58
C ASP A 150 1.65 7.65 8.02
N SER A 151 0.35 7.86 7.91
CA SER A 151 -0.25 9.07 8.48
C SER A 151 -0.12 9.06 10.01
N PRO A 152 -0.02 10.23 10.68
CA PRO A 152 -0.07 10.26 12.14
C PRO A 152 -1.32 9.52 12.63
N ARG A 153 -1.11 8.48 13.43
CA ARG A 153 -2.17 7.58 13.90
C ARG A 153 -2.31 7.62 15.41
N TRP A 154 -3.42 7.10 15.90
CA TRP A 154 -3.60 6.86 17.32
C TRP A 154 -2.97 5.53 17.71
N ALA A 155 -2.29 5.50 18.85
CA ALA A 155 -1.77 4.27 19.42
C ALA A 155 -2.91 3.35 19.87
N GLN A 156 -2.69 2.04 19.77
CA GLN A 156 -3.57 1.03 20.35
C GLN A 156 -3.20 0.70 21.81
N ALA A 157 -2.10 1.25 22.31
CA ALA A 157 -1.68 1.15 23.71
C ALA A 157 -1.90 2.48 24.44
N ALA A 158 -2.15 2.39 25.75
CA ALA A 158 -2.38 3.54 26.61
C ALA A 158 -1.09 4.34 26.86
N CYS A 159 -1.24 5.60 27.25
CA CYS A 159 -0.13 6.42 27.72
C CYS A 159 0.47 5.81 29.00
N PRO A 160 1.80 5.65 29.11
CA PRO A 160 2.44 5.04 30.28
C PRO A 160 2.34 5.91 31.56
N VAL A 161 1.98 7.19 31.44
CA VAL A 161 1.89 8.13 32.57
C VAL A 161 0.45 8.29 33.06
N CYS A 162 -0.49 8.57 32.14
CA CYS A 162 -1.88 8.86 32.52
C CYS A 162 -2.86 7.70 32.23
N ASP A 163 -2.39 6.60 31.65
CA ASP A 163 -3.16 5.39 31.32
C ASP A 163 -4.39 5.63 30.40
N LEU A 164 -4.36 6.72 29.63
CA LEU A 164 -5.39 7.05 28.65
C LEU A 164 -4.98 6.65 27.23
N MET A 165 -5.97 6.28 26.42
CA MET A 165 -5.84 6.01 24.98
C MET A 165 -5.72 7.31 24.17
N ALA A 166 -4.72 8.12 24.50
CA ALA A 166 -4.51 9.48 23.97
C ALA A 166 -3.11 9.67 23.38
N VAL A 167 -2.39 8.60 23.09
CA VAL A 167 -1.05 8.69 22.47
C VAL A 167 -1.19 8.82 20.96
N ARG A 168 -0.66 9.91 20.42
CA ARG A 168 -0.52 10.13 18.97
C ARG A 168 0.87 9.70 18.52
N ILE A 169 0.89 8.84 17.51
CA ILE A 169 2.11 8.35 16.86
C ILE A 169 2.35 9.20 15.62
N GLN A 170 3.48 9.89 15.59
CA GLN A 170 3.99 10.53 14.40
C GLN A 170 5.15 9.68 13.86
N PRO A 171 4.98 9.00 12.72
CA PRO A 171 6.04 8.17 12.17
C PRO A 171 7.28 9.00 11.81
N GLY A 172 8.43 8.33 11.85
CA GLY A 172 9.72 8.92 11.52
C GLY A 172 9.83 9.29 10.04
N ARG A 173 10.59 10.36 9.74
CA ARG A 173 10.81 10.89 8.39
C ARG A 173 12.29 11.04 8.08
N ASN A 174 12.76 10.60 6.91
CA ASN A 174 14.13 10.77 6.41
C ASN A 174 15.19 10.39 7.48
N GLY A 175 15.06 9.19 8.07
CA GLY A 175 15.95 8.70 9.13
C GLY A 175 15.72 9.26 10.54
N ARG A 176 14.75 10.18 10.72
CA ARG A 176 14.30 10.65 12.03
C ARG A 176 13.50 9.55 12.74
N PRO A 177 13.61 9.40 14.07
CA PRO A 177 12.81 8.45 14.82
C PRO A 177 11.33 8.84 14.82
N SER A 178 10.45 7.84 14.91
CA SER A 178 9.02 8.08 15.18
C SER A 178 8.87 8.73 16.55
N ARG A 179 7.89 9.62 16.70
CA ARG A 179 7.55 10.30 17.96
C ARG A 179 6.22 9.82 18.48
N TYR A 180 6.13 9.70 19.79
CA TYR A 180 4.95 9.29 20.53
C TYR A 180 4.67 10.41 21.53
N ARG A 181 3.45 10.94 21.53
CA ARG A 181 3.08 12.02 22.45
C ARG A 181 1.67 11.82 22.97
N CYS A 182 1.47 11.98 24.26
CA CYS A 182 0.14 12.07 24.85
C CYS A 182 -0.51 13.42 24.50
N THR A 183 -1.77 13.41 24.07
CA THR A 183 -2.52 14.63 23.71
C THR A 183 -3.41 15.15 24.83
N THR A 184 -3.38 14.52 26.02
CA THR A 184 -4.18 14.95 27.18
C THR A 184 -3.57 16.23 27.77
N GLU A 185 -4.42 17.20 28.16
CA GLU A 185 -3.96 18.49 28.70
C GLU A 185 -3.14 18.37 29.99
N ASP A 186 -3.44 17.37 30.83
CA ASP A 186 -2.75 17.12 32.10
C ASP A 186 -1.57 16.13 31.97
N CYS A 187 -1.13 15.80 30.75
CA CYS A 187 -0.06 14.81 30.52
C CYS A 187 0.93 15.24 29.41
N ASP A 188 2.14 15.62 29.83
CA ASP A 188 3.22 16.06 28.95
C ASP A 188 4.14 14.92 28.46
N TRP A 189 3.69 13.67 28.55
CA TRP A 189 4.53 12.54 28.16
C TRP A 189 4.81 12.53 26.65
N GLU A 190 6.10 12.55 26.30
CA GLU A 190 6.62 12.42 24.94
C GLU A 190 7.83 11.47 24.94
N ALA A 191 7.93 10.63 23.91
CA ALA A 191 9.07 9.75 23.67
C ALA A 191 9.30 9.58 22.16
N ASN A 192 10.44 9.04 21.77
CA ASN A 192 10.72 8.66 20.39
C ASN A 192 11.16 7.21 20.25
N SER A 193 11.21 6.71 19.01
CA SER A 193 11.47 5.30 18.69
C SER A 193 12.89 4.82 19.02
N LYS A 194 13.81 5.71 19.40
CA LYS A 194 15.17 5.38 19.84
C LYS A 194 15.34 5.53 21.36
N ASP A 195 14.39 6.15 22.05
CA ASP A 195 14.44 6.29 23.51
C ASP A 195 14.28 4.94 24.20
N ASP A 196 14.87 4.81 25.38
CA ASP A 196 14.83 3.60 26.21
C ASP A 196 15.22 2.32 25.45
N GLY A 197 16.23 2.44 24.58
CA GLY A 197 16.72 1.32 23.76
C GLY A 197 15.73 0.84 22.70
N GLY A 198 14.75 1.66 22.32
CA GLY A 198 13.70 1.31 21.37
C GLY A 198 12.47 0.68 22.02
N LEU A 199 12.33 0.73 23.35
CA LEU A 199 11.15 0.23 24.07
C LEU A 199 9.85 0.77 23.48
N TRP A 200 9.77 2.08 23.23
CA TRP A 200 8.53 2.68 22.75
C TRP A 200 8.17 2.25 21.32
N ALA A 201 9.17 1.89 20.51
CA ALA A 201 8.92 1.30 19.19
C ALA A 201 8.24 -0.07 19.29
N SER A 202 8.53 -0.88 20.31
CA SER A 202 7.84 -2.16 20.51
C SER A 202 6.46 -1.98 21.14
N VAL A 203 6.33 -1.09 22.13
CA VAL A 203 5.05 -0.80 22.82
C VAL A 203 3.99 -0.26 21.86
N PHE A 204 4.38 0.61 20.93
CA PHE A 204 3.48 1.25 19.97
C PHE A 204 3.59 0.68 18.55
N ALA A 205 4.18 -0.50 18.39
CA ALA A 205 4.19 -1.22 17.13
C ALA A 205 2.76 -1.54 16.70
N GLU A 206 2.52 -1.53 15.39
CA GLU A 206 1.27 -2.10 14.89
C GLU A 206 1.24 -3.60 15.20
N PRO A 207 0.10 -4.14 15.66
CA PRO A 207 -0.02 -5.58 15.81
C PRO A 207 0.21 -6.22 14.44
N ALA A 208 1.08 -7.23 14.41
CA ALA A 208 1.23 -8.05 13.21
C ALA A 208 -0.17 -8.52 12.78
N PRO A 209 -0.50 -8.47 11.48
CA PRO A 209 -1.76 -8.98 10.99
C PRO A 209 -1.93 -10.42 11.49
N ALA A 210 -3.14 -10.77 11.92
CA ALA A 210 -3.43 -12.10 12.42
C ALA A 210 -2.91 -13.14 11.41
N GLU A 211 -2.07 -14.08 11.88
CA GLU A 211 -1.52 -15.13 11.04
C GLU A 211 -2.68 -15.91 10.42
N VAL A 212 -2.92 -15.69 9.12
CA VAL A 212 -3.95 -16.40 8.36
C VAL A 212 -3.46 -17.83 8.20
N ARG A 213 -3.83 -18.70 9.15
CA ARG A 213 -3.52 -20.12 9.04
C ARG A 213 -4.25 -20.69 7.82
N PRO A 214 -3.56 -21.43 6.94
CA PRO A 214 -4.21 -22.16 5.86
C PRO A 214 -5.35 -22.99 6.44
N HIS A 215 -6.55 -22.87 5.88
CA HIS A 215 -7.68 -23.69 6.29
C HIS A 215 -7.33 -25.17 6.10
N ASP A 216 -7.68 -26.01 7.07
CA ASP A 216 -7.54 -27.46 6.92
C ASP A 216 -8.35 -27.91 5.70
N PRO A 217 -7.74 -28.61 4.72
CA PRO A 217 -8.41 -29.01 3.48
C PRO A 217 -9.62 -29.93 3.72
N ARG A 218 -9.76 -30.50 4.92
CA ARG A 218 -10.92 -31.31 5.32
C ARG A 218 -12.18 -30.46 5.61
N TRP A 219 -12.06 -29.14 5.73
CA TRP A 219 -13.21 -28.23 5.81
C TRP A 219 -13.72 -27.87 4.41
N LEU A 220 -14.73 -28.62 3.96
CA LEU A 220 -15.33 -28.52 2.65
C LEU A 220 -16.32 -27.36 2.56
N THR A 221 -16.35 -26.68 1.41
CA THR A 221 -17.47 -25.81 1.06
C THR A 221 -18.72 -26.64 0.80
N LEU A 222 -19.91 -26.01 0.76
CA LEU A 222 -21.15 -26.71 0.40
C LEU A 222 -21.05 -27.41 -0.97
N ALA A 223 -20.35 -26.79 -1.92
CA ALA A 223 -20.15 -27.33 -3.27
C ALA A 223 -19.20 -28.52 -3.26
N ASP A 224 -18.11 -28.46 -2.51
CA ASP A 224 -17.14 -29.55 -2.41
C ASP A 224 -17.71 -30.74 -1.61
N ALA A 225 -18.49 -30.47 -0.56
CA ALA A 225 -19.23 -31.50 0.17
C ALA A 225 -20.22 -32.23 -0.75
N ALA A 226 -20.96 -31.49 -1.58
CA ALA A 226 -21.89 -32.07 -2.56
C ALA A 226 -21.17 -32.90 -3.63
N ARG A 227 -20.02 -32.42 -4.11
CA ARG A 227 -19.17 -33.14 -5.07
C ARG A 227 -18.61 -34.43 -4.47
N LEU A 228 -18.13 -34.39 -3.22
CA LEU A 228 -17.55 -35.54 -2.53
C LEU A 228 -18.53 -36.71 -2.40
N VAL A 229 -19.82 -36.43 -2.22
CA VAL A 229 -20.87 -37.45 -2.02
C VAL A 229 -21.72 -37.68 -3.28
N GLU A 230 -21.34 -37.07 -4.41
CA GLU A 230 -22.05 -37.15 -5.69
C GLU A 230 -23.54 -36.77 -5.59
N ARG A 231 -23.86 -35.71 -4.83
CA ARG A 231 -25.22 -35.18 -4.66
C ARG A 231 -25.30 -33.70 -5.04
N THR A 232 -26.52 -33.16 -5.05
CA THR A 232 -26.73 -31.74 -5.26
C THR A 232 -26.44 -30.94 -3.99
N THR A 233 -26.06 -29.67 -4.14
CA THR A 233 -25.92 -28.74 -3.00
C THR A 233 -27.22 -28.60 -2.20
N GLY A 234 -28.38 -28.74 -2.85
CA GLY A 234 -29.69 -28.77 -2.19
C GLY A 234 -29.87 -29.97 -1.27
N THR A 235 -29.35 -31.15 -1.65
CA THR A 235 -29.39 -32.35 -0.82
C THR A 235 -28.54 -32.18 0.45
N VAL A 236 -27.32 -31.65 0.31
CA VAL A 236 -26.44 -31.39 1.47
C VAL A 236 -27.02 -30.28 2.35
N ARG A 237 -27.61 -29.23 1.77
CA ARG A 237 -28.33 -28.19 2.52
C ARG A 237 -29.50 -28.78 3.30
N ASN A 238 -30.20 -29.76 2.75
CA ASN A 238 -31.26 -30.48 3.46
C ASN A 238 -30.72 -31.27 4.67
N TRP A 239 -29.52 -31.87 4.56
CA TRP A 239 -28.87 -32.53 5.70
C TRP A 239 -28.55 -31.54 6.84
N VAL A 240 -28.13 -30.33 6.49
CA VAL A 240 -27.93 -29.25 7.48
C VAL A 240 -29.25 -28.87 8.15
N THR A 241 -30.34 -28.68 7.37
CA THR A 241 -31.66 -28.36 7.94
C THR A 241 -32.24 -29.50 8.78
N GLN A 242 -31.81 -30.74 8.55
CA GLN A 242 -32.17 -31.93 9.34
C GLN A 242 -31.27 -32.12 10.57
N ASN A 243 -30.35 -31.18 10.87
CA ASN A 243 -29.34 -31.30 11.93
C ASN A 243 -28.43 -32.54 11.82
N LEU A 244 -28.24 -33.06 10.60
CA LEU A 244 -27.33 -34.19 10.35
C LEU A 244 -25.89 -33.72 10.10
N LEU A 245 -25.70 -32.46 9.70
CA LEU A 245 -24.40 -31.83 9.52
C LEU A 245 -24.36 -30.50 10.26
N ALA A 246 -23.31 -30.29 11.07
CA ALA A 246 -23.07 -29.05 11.77
C ALA A 246 -22.15 -28.13 10.95
N PRO A 247 -22.59 -26.94 10.53
CA PRO A 247 -21.74 -26.00 9.82
C PRO A 247 -20.82 -25.25 10.79
N GLN A 248 -19.54 -25.10 10.42
CA GLN A 248 -18.63 -24.16 11.07
C GLN A 248 -18.23 -23.08 10.08
N MET A 249 -18.63 -21.82 10.35
CA MET A 249 -18.41 -20.68 9.45
C MET A 249 -18.82 -20.96 7.98
N GLY A 250 -19.91 -21.71 7.78
CA GLY A 250 -20.42 -22.07 6.45
C GLY A 250 -19.70 -23.22 5.74
N ARG A 251 -18.79 -23.92 6.42
CA ARG A 251 -18.08 -25.12 5.93
C ARG A 251 -18.46 -26.39 6.70
N TYR A 252 -18.14 -27.53 6.12
CA TYR A 252 -18.52 -28.86 6.61
C TYR A 252 -17.29 -29.76 6.72
N TRP A 253 -17.19 -30.52 7.80
CA TRP A 253 -16.09 -31.46 7.99
C TRP A 253 -16.25 -32.66 7.06
N GLN A 254 -15.17 -33.04 6.37
CA GLN A 254 -15.17 -34.12 5.38
C GLN A 254 -15.71 -35.45 5.93
N ASP A 255 -15.29 -35.84 7.14
CA ASP A 255 -15.69 -37.13 7.73
C ASP A 255 -17.19 -37.14 8.07
N ASP A 256 -17.73 -36.01 8.54
CA ASP A 256 -19.15 -35.87 8.87
C ASP A 256 -20.01 -35.99 7.60
N VAL A 257 -19.55 -35.35 6.51
CA VAL A 257 -20.21 -35.41 5.20
C VAL A 257 -20.25 -36.86 4.68
N LEU A 258 -19.14 -37.60 4.80
CA LEU A 258 -19.07 -39.01 4.42
C LEU A 258 -19.95 -39.90 5.31
N ALA A 259 -19.95 -39.68 6.62
CA ALA A 259 -20.75 -40.44 7.58
C ALA A 259 -22.26 -40.29 7.30
N VAL A 260 -22.73 -39.06 7.10
CA VAL A 260 -24.14 -38.79 6.75
C VAL A 260 -24.49 -39.41 5.39
N ALA A 261 -23.59 -39.35 4.41
CA ALA A 261 -23.82 -39.95 3.11
C ALA A 261 -23.90 -41.48 3.16
N ALA A 262 -23.08 -42.14 3.98
CA ALA A 262 -23.13 -43.59 4.21
C ALA A 262 -24.44 -44.00 4.90
N GLN A 263 -24.85 -43.24 5.93
CA GLN A 263 -26.14 -43.43 6.60
C GLN A 263 -27.32 -43.33 5.63
N LYS A 264 -27.32 -42.32 4.74
CA LYS A 264 -28.40 -42.13 3.75
C LYS A 264 -28.39 -43.14 2.61
N ARG A 265 -27.26 -43.83 2.36
CA ARG A 265 -27.15 -44.93 1.39
C ARG A 265 -27.56 -46.29 1.96
N GLY A 266 -27.77 -46.40 3.28
CA GLY A 266 -28.03 -47.68 3.93
C GLY A 266 -26.77 -48.54 4.09
N GLU A 267 -25.59 -47.94 3.97
CA GLU A 267 -24.27 -48.59 4.10
C GLU A 267 -23.74 -48.55 5.54
N ALA A 268 -24.48 -47.90 6.46
CA ALA A 268 -24.18 -47.90 7.88
C ALA A 268 -24.84 -49.11 8.58
N ALA A 269 -24.01 -50.11 8.90
CA ALA A 269 -24.28 -51.14 9.90
C ALA A 269 -23.32 -50.93 11.09
#